data_AF-A0A2E5IWQ7-F1
#
_entry.id   AF-A0A2E5IWQ7-F1
#
_cell.length_a   1.000
_cell.length_b   1.000
_cell.length_c   1.000
_cell.angle_alpha   90.00
_cell.angle_beta   90.00
_cell.angle_gamma   90.00
#
_symmetry.space_group_name_H-M   'P 1'
#
loop_
_entity.id
_entity.type
_entity.pdbx_description
1 polymer ?
#
loop_
_entity_poly.entity_id
_entity_poly.type
_entity_poly.pdbx_seq_one_letter_code
_entity_poly.pdbx_strand_id
1 'polypeptide(L)'
;MDPEEFIQANAITLPKGDWYVDAPVEGEYGVNAQTDGARGQYISMTYGQGFQACIHIDDLGVLRCQLYRYNEVWPLEVDYGRLTISFGSVPMSIK
;
A
#
# COMPACT_ATOMS: atom_id res chain seq x y z
N MET A 1 -8.87 2.39 6.36
CA MET A 1 -9.34 1.92 5.05
C MET A 1 -10.13 0.66 5.26
N ASP A 2 -11.33 0.62 4.74
CA ASP A 2 -12.13 -0.61 4.70
C ASP A 2 -11.55 -1.54 3.60
N PRO A 3 -11.40 -2.85 3.82
CA PRO A 3 -11.10 -3.80 2.75
C PRO A 3 -11.95 -3.64 1.48
N GLU A 4 -13.21 -3.20 1.64
CA GLU A 4 -14.12 -2.93 0.53
C GLU A 4 -13.64 -1.78 -0.38
N GLU A 5 -12.76 -0.90 0.11
CA GLU A 5 -12.16 0.21 -0.64
C GLU A 5 -10.87 -0.20 -1.40
N PHE A 6 -10.36 -1.42 -1.17
CA PHE A 6 -9.18 -1.93 -1.88
C PHE A 6 -9.56 -2.40 -3.28
N ILE A 7 -9.34 -1.55 -4.28
CA ILE A 7 -9.60 -1.87 -5.68
C ILE A 7 -8.40 -2.62 -6.25
N GLN A 8 -8.48 -3.95 -6.28
CA GLN A 8 -7.41 -4.83 -6.78
C GLN A 8 -6.89 -4.44 -8.18
N ALA A 9 -7.75 -3.89 -9.04
CA ALA A 9 -7.38 -3.47 -10.40
C ALA A 9 -6.36 -2.32 -10.45
N ASN A 10 -6.29 -1.51 -9.39
CA ASN A 10 -5.35 -0.38 -9.31
C ASN A 10 -4.04 -0.78 -8.61
N ALA A 11 -4.07 -1.87 -7.83
CA ALA A 11 -2.96 -2.32 -7.02
C ALA A 11 -1.84 -2.92 -7.88
N ILE A 12 -0.59 -2.67 -7.50
CA ILE A 12 0.55 -3.35 -8.11
C ILE A 12 0.68 -4.74 -7.52
N THR A 13 0.93 -5.73 -8.38
CA THR A 13 1.29 -7.08 -7.96
C THR A 13 2.80 -7.16 -7.80
N LEU A 14 3.24 -7.55 -6.61
CA LEU A 14 4.66 -7.70 -6.31
C LEU A 14 5.06 -9.18 -6.37
N PRO A 15 6.27 -9.49 -6.88
CA PRO A 15 6.80 -10.83 -6.81
C PRO A 15 7.02 -11.24 -5.35
N LYS A 16 7.01 -12.55 -5.09
CA LYS A 16 7.25 -13.09 -3.76
C LYS A 16 8.61 -12.62 -3.21
N GLY A 17 8.60 -12.09 -2.00
CA GLY A 17 9.80 -11.60 -1.31
C GLY A 17 9.42 -10.77 -0.10
N ASP A 18 10.44 -10.35 0.64
CA ASP A 18 10.29 -9.45 1.78
C ASP A 18 10.31 -8.01 1.26
N TRP A 19 9.14 -7.38 1.23
CA TRP A 19 8.95 -6.02 0.74
C TRP A 19 8.86 -5.02 1.88
N TYR A 20 9.40 -3.84 1.66
CA TYR A 20 9.38 -2.72 2.60
C TYR A 20 8.55 -1.57 2.02
N VAL A 21 7.79 -0.89 2.87
CA VAL A 21 7.12 0.37 2.51
C VAL A 21 7.89 1.51 3.15
N ASP A 22 8.44 2.40 2.32
CA ASP A 22 9.08 3.62 2.79
C ASP A 22 8.01 4.60 3.28
N ALA A 23 8.05 4.92 4.57
CA ALA A 23 7.14 5.88 5.16
C ALA A 23 7.33 7.26 4.50
N PRO A 24 6.23 7.93 4.07
CA PRO A 24 6.33 9.19 3.34
C PRO A 24 6.64 10.38 4.24
N VAL A 25 6.44 10.21 5.55
CA VAL A 25 6.61 11.23 6.58
C VAL A 25 7.16 10.57 7.84
N GLU A 26 8.03 11.28 8.55
CA GLU A 26 8.49 10.86 9.87
C GLU A 26 7.35 10.91 10.90
N GLY A 27 7.34 9.96 11.82
CA GLY A 27 6.39 9.91 12.93
C GLY A 27 5.91 8.51 13.27
N GLU A 28 5.00 8.43 14.23
CA GLU A 28 4.30 7.19 14.56
C GLU A 28 3.38 6.77 13.42
N TYR A 29 3.25 5.47 13.21
CA TYR A 29 2.32 4.88 12.25
C TYR A 29 1.51 3.78 12.93
N GLY A 30 0.27 3.62 12.49
CA GLY A 30 -0.60 2.54 12.91
C GLY A 30 -0.55 1.38 11.92
N VAL A 31 -0.64 0.15 12.41
CA VAL A 31 -0.80 -1.05 11.58
C VAL A 31 -2.04 -1.78 12.03
N ASN A 32 -2.88 -2.16 11.08
CA ASN A 32 -4.04 -3.03 11.30
C ASN A 32 -3.98 -4.18 10.31
N ALA A 33 -4.30 -5.40 10.76
CA ALA A 33 -4.33 -6.58 9.93
C ALA A 33 -5.61 -7.38 10.19
N GLN A 34 -6.26 -7.82 9.12
CA GLN A 34 -7.53 -8.55 9.18
C GLN A 34 -7.58 -9.61 8.09
N THR A 35 -8.21 -10.75 8.39
CA THR A 35 -8.44 -11.79 7.39
C THR A 35 -9.45 -11.33 6.34
N ASP A 36 -9.25 -11.71 5.08
CA ASP A 36 -10.21 -11.37 4.00
C ASP A 36 -11.41 -12.32 3.90
N GLY A 37 -11.47 -13.34 4.77
CA GLY A 37 -12.51 -14.37 4.75
C GLY A 37 -12.29 -15.51 3.75
N ALA A 38 -11.26 -15.41 2.91
CA ALA A 38 -10.91 -16.36 1.83
C ALA A 38 -9.51 -16.97 2.00
N ARG A 39 -8.98 -17.00 3.24
CA ARG A 39 -7.62 -17.43 3.62
C ARG A 39 -6.50 -16.46 3.23
N GLY A 40 -6.84 -15.27 2.75
CA GLY A 40 -5.91 -14.16 2.61
C GLY A 40 -6.00 -13.18 3.78
N GLN A 41 -5.25 -12.08 3.66
CA GLN A 41 -5.12 -11.05 4.67
C GLN A 41 -5.00 -9.67 4.05
N TYR A 42 -5.75 -8.71 4.59
CA TYR A 42 -5.55 -7.29 4.36
C TYR A 42 -4.72 -6.70 5.50
N ILE A 43 -3.70 -5.94 5.14
CA ILE A 43 -2.85 -5.19 6.06
C ILE A 43 -2.93 -3.73 5.64
N SER A 44 -3.33 -2.85 6.56
CA SER A 44 -3.35 -1.41 6.34
C SER A 44 -2.37 -0.72 7.28
N MET A 45 -1.53 0.14 6.72
CA MET A 45 -0.63 1.03 7.46
C MET A 45 -1.13 2.46 7.32
N THR A 46 -1.29 3.18 8.43
CA THR A 46 -1.71 4.58 8.45
C THR A 46 -0.58 5.44 8.99
N TYR A 47 -0.15 6.39 8.17
CA TYR A 47 0.91 7.34 8.48
C TYR A 47 0.32 8.74 8.76
N GLY A 48 1.18 9.67 9.21
CA GLY A 48 0.81 11.08 9.33
C GLY A 48 0.35 11.71 8.00
N GLN A 49 -0.26 12.89 8.08
CA GLN A 49 -0.68 13.68 6.91
C GLN A 49 -1.63 12.95 5.92
N GLY A 50 -2.39 11.98 6.43
CA GLY A 50 -3.40 11.25 5.67
C GLY A 50 -2.85 10.17 4.74
N PHE A 51 -1.55 9.87 4.77
CA PHE A 51 -0.96 8.81 3.96
C PHE A 51 -1.31 7.42 4.49
N GLN A 52 -1.58 6.50 3.59
CA GLN A 52 -1.95 5.12 3.92
C GLN A 52 -1.36 4.15 2.89
N ALA A 53 -0.97 2.96 3.34
CA ALA A 53 -0.63 1.83 2.47
C ALA A 53 -1.60 0.68 2.76
N CYS A 54 -2.13 0.06 1.72
CA CYS A 54 -2.95 -1.14 1.82
C CYS A 54 -2.27 -2.29 1.07
N ILE A 55 -2.18 -3.43 1.73
CA ILE A 55 -1.53 -4.64 1.24
C ILE A 55 -2.55 -5.77 1.34
N HIS A 56 -2.74 -6.49 0.25
CA HIS A 56 -3.52 -7.74 0.24
C HIS A 56 -2.60 -8.89 -0.10
N ILE A 57 -2.61 -9.92 0.74
CA ILE A 57 -1.94 -11.19 0.49
C ILE A 57 -3.03 -12.23 0.32
N ASP A 58 -3.18 -12.79 -0.88
CA ASP A 58 -4.21 -13.82 -1.13
C ASP A 58 -3.78 -15.21 -0.66
N ASP A 59 -4.65 -16.20 -0.83
CA ASP A 59 -4.44 -17.58 -0.39
C ASP A 59 -3.34 -18.33 -1.16
N LEU A 60 -2.89 -17.79 -2.29
CA LEU A 60 -1.74 -18.25 -3.05
C LEU A 60 -0.44 -17.54 -2.65
N GLY A 61 -0.52 -16.58 -1.72
CA GLY A 61 0.60 -15.76 -1.30
C GLY A 61 0.99 -14.67 -2.30
N VAL A 62 0.09 -14.30 -3.22
CA VAL A 62 0.32 -13.17 -4.13
C VAL A 62 0.11 -11.88 -3.35
N LEU A 63 1.12 -11.01 -3.39
CA LEU A 63 1.11 -9.73 -2.68
C LEU A 63 0.70 -8.62 -3.64
N ARG A 64 -0.33 -7.86 -3.26
CA ARG A 64 -0.80 -6.67 -3.97
C ARG A 64 -0.73 -5.46 -3.06
N CYS A 65 -0.26 -4.33 -3.58
CA CYS A 65 -0.14 -3.10 -2.80
C CYS A 65 -0.77 -1.91 -3.53
N GLN A 66 -1.45 -1.06 -2.76
CA GLN A 66 -1.96 0.23 -3.21
C GLN A 66 -1.66 1.30 -2.15
N LEU A 67 -1.18 2.45 -2.59
CA LEU A 67 -0.94 3.61 -1.74
C LEU A 67 -2.05 4.65 -1.88
N TYR A 68 -2.30 5.39 -0.81
CA TYR A 68 -3.36 6.39 -0.73
C TYR A 68 -2.92 7.61 0.07
N ARG A 69 -3.61 8.73 -0.16
CA ARG A 69 -3.57 9.92 0.69
C ARG A 69 -4.98 10.49 0.84
N TYR A 70 -5.44 10.70 2.07
CA TYR A 70 -6.81 11.15 2.35
C TYR A 70 -7.89 10.31 1.63
N ASN A 71 -7.68 8.98 1.59
CA ASN A 71 -8.53 7.98 0.90
C ASN A 71 -8.57 8.08 -0.64
N GLU A 72 -7.75 8.94 -1.25
CA GLU A 72 -7.55 8.96 -2.70
C GLU A 72 -6.33 8.11 -3.08
N VAL A 73 -6.42 7.39 -4.20
CA VAL A 73 -5.30 6.60 -4.75
C VAL A 73 -4.10 7.51 -5.02
N TRP A 74 -2.94 7.12 -4.51
CA TRP A 74 -1.69 7.87 -4.64
C TRP A 74 -0.72 7.16 -5.57
N PRO A 75 0.11 7.89 -6.35
CA PRO A 75 1.17 7.31 -7.15
C PRO A 75 2.12 6.46 -6.29
N LEU A 76 2.52 5.32 -6.82
CA LEU A 76 3.47 4.42 -6.19
C LEU A 76 4.71 4.26 -7.06
N GLU A 77 5.87 4.20 -6.43
CA GLU A 77 7.14 3.84 -7.05
C GLU A 77 7.64 2.53 -6.46
N VAL A 78 8.25 1.68 -7.30
CA VAL A 78 8.73 0.37 -6.90
C VAL A 78 10.20 0.23 -7.27
N ASP A 79 11.04 -0.04 -6.27
CA ASP A 79 12.44 -0.40 -6.44
C ASP A 79 12.61 -1.91 -6.25
N TYR A 80 12.73 -2.64 -7.36
CA TYR A 80 12.93 -4.10 -7.36
C TYR A 80 14.33 -4.53 -6.90
N GLY A 81 15.32 -3.64 -6.92
CA GLY A 81 16.66 -3.94 -6.43
C GLY A 81 16.74 -3.89 -4.91
N ARG A 82 15.97 -3.00 -4.29
CA ARG A 82 15.87 -2.83 -2.82
C ARG A 82 14.66 -3.51 -2.19
N LEU A 83 13.72 -3.99 -3.02
CA LEU A 83 12.42 -4.53 -2.60
C LEU A 83 11.60 -3.52 -1.79
N THR A 84 11.55 -2.29 -2.30
CA THR A 84 10.91 -1.16 -1.60
C THR A 84 9.77 -0.58 -2.43
N ILE A 85 8.71 -0.17 -1.75
CA ILE A 85 7.59 0.61 -2.28
C ILE A 85 7.63 1.99 -1.63
N SER A 86 7.53 3.05 -2.42
CA SER A 86 7.49 4.42 -1.90
C SER A 86 6.32 5.21 -2.49
N PHE A 87 5.93 6.26 -1.77
CA PHE A 87 4.91 7.21 -2.21
C PHE A 87 5.51 8.14 -3.26
N GLY A 88 5.11 7.94 -4.52
CA GLY A 88 5.60 8.76 -5.63
C GLY A 88 5.19 10.22 -5.48
N SER A 89 5.99 11.13 -6.03
CA SER A 89 5.60 12.54 -6.11
C SER A 89 4.46 12.70 -7.11
N VAL A 90 3.42 13.49 -6.78
CA VAL A 90 2.46 13.93 -7.79
C VAL A 90 3.20 14.87 -8.74
N PRO A 91 3.11 14.69 -10.07
CA PRO A 91 3.54 15.75 -10.97
C PRO A 91 2.74 16.99 -10.58
N MET A 92 3.45 18.05 -10.17
CA MET A 92 2.84 19.32 -9.87
C MET A 92 2.22 19.81 -11.18
N SER A 93 0.91 19.60 -11.38
CA SER A 93 0.20 20.26 -12.47
C SER A 93 0.26 21.75 -12.17
N ILE A 94 1.17 22.42 -12.87
CA ILE A 94 1.19 23.88 -12.96
C ILE A 94 -0.17 24.25 -13.56
N LYS A 95 -1.07 24.78 -12.72
CA LYS A 95 -2.23 25.54 -13.18
C LYS A 95 -1.84 27.00 -13.29
#